data_AF-A0A524D1X2-F1
#
_entry.id   AF-A0A524D1X2-F1
#
_cell.length_a   1.000
_cell.length_b   1.000
_cell.length_c   1.000
_cell.angle_alpha   90.00
_cell.angle_beta   90.00
_cell.angle_gamma   90.00
#
_symmetry.space_group_name_H-M   'P 1'
#
loop_
_entity.id
_entity.type
_entity.pdbx_description
1 polymer ?
#
loop_
_entity_poly.entity_id
_entity_poly.type
_entity_poly.pdbx_seq_one_letter_code
_entity_poly.pdbx_strand_id
1 'polypeptide(L)'
;MSSYEFTEEENAKIEKLAKYMRIASVLVIVFSILALLFSLISMDLVSGVYFVALIIAGISFYFPTDNFTRIATTEKSDIKELIQGFKELFNFWNIVIVVVVVLLVIELLAFAGVL
;
A
#
# COMPACT_ATOMS: atom_id res chain seq x y z
N MET A 1 -35.77 -8.86 -1.32
CA MET A 1 -34.82 -8.95 -0.19
C MET A 1 -33.44 -8.96 -0.80
N SER A 2 -32.56 -8.05 -0.37
CA SER A 2 -31.20 -7.92 -0.90
C SER A 2 -30.46 -9.26 -0.76
N SER A 3 -29.77 -9.67 -1.82
CA SER A 3 -28.89 -10.85 -1.87
C SER A 3 -27.51 -10.57 -1.24
N TYR A 4 -27.23 -9.31 -0.91
CA TYR A 4 -25.99 -8.84 -0.28
C TYR A 4 -26.01 -9.04 1.23
N GLU A 5 -24.83 -9.28 1.80
CA GLU A 5 -24.62 -9.43 3.25
C GLU A 5 -24.54 -8.07 3.95
N PHE A 6 -24.16 -7.03 3.21
CA PHE A 6 -24.10 -5.64 3.70
C PHE A 6 -25.27 -4.79 3.20
N THR A 7 -25.54 -3.71 3.93
CA THR A 7 -26.46 -2.65 3.49
C THR A 7 -25.88 -1.86 2.31
N GLU A 8 -26.74 -1.21 1.53
CA GLU A 8 -26.30 -0.34 0.43
C GLU A 8 -25.36 0.78 0.91
N GLU A 9 -25.60 1.31 2.12
CA GLU A 9 -24.75 2.33 2.72
C GLU A 9 -23.35 1.81 3.06
N GLU A 10 -23.24 0.59 3.59
CA GLU A 10 -21.97 -0.06 3.90
C GLU A 10 -21.17 -0.36 2.62
N ASN A 11 -21.82 -0.91 1.59
CA ASN A 11 -21.20 -1.17 0.29
C ASN A 11 -20.64 0.12 -0.34
N ALA A 12 -21.40 1.23 -0.27
CA ALA A 12 -20.93 2.51 -0.76
C ALA A 12 -19.70 3.04 0.01
N LYS A 13 -19.60 2.77 1.31
CA LYS A 13 -18.41 3.14 2.12
C LYS A 13 -17.20 2.28 1.77
N ILE A 14 -17.40 0.97 1.58
CA ILE A 14 -16.33 0.03 1.19
C ILE A 14 -15.78 0.38 -0.20
N GLU A 15 -16.66 0.70 -1.16
CA GLU A 15 -16.25 1.12 -2.50
C GLU A 15 -15.45 2.45 -2.46
N LYS A 16 -15.90 3.41 -1.65
CA LYS A 16 -15.15 4.67 -1.43
C LYS A 16 -13.77 4.42 -0.82
N LEU A 17 -13.68 3.52 0.16
CA LEU A 17 -12.40 3.12 0.76
C LEU A 17 -11.47 2.54 -0.31
N ALA A 18 -11.96 1.59 -1.12
CA ALA A 18 -11.18 1.00 -2.21
C ALA A 18 -10.66 2.08 -3.19
N LYS A 19 -11.50 3.05 -3.57
CA LYS A 19 -11.10 4.18 -4.42
C LYS A 19 -10.02 5.05 -3.77
N TYR A 20 -10.16 5.40 -2.50
CA TYR A 20 -9.16 6.22 -1.80
C TYR A 20 -7.84 5.48 -1.62
N MET A 21 -7.87 4.19 -1.28
CA MET A 21 -6.67 3.36 -1.22
C MET A 21 -5.97 3.28 -2.58
N ARG A 22 -6.74 3.11 -3.67
CA ARG A 22 -6.20 3.11 -5.05
C ARG A 22 -5.55 4.45 -5.39
N ILE A 23 -6.22 5.57 -5.12
CA ILE A 23 -5.66 6.90 -5.38
C ILE A 23 -4.39 7.12 -4.56
N ALA A 24 -4.41 6.79 -3.26
CA ALA A 24 -3.26 6.93 -2.38
C ALA A 24 -2.07 6.08 -2.85
N SER A 25 -2.28 4.81 -3.18
CA SER A 25 -1.22 3.93 -3.71
C SER A 25 -0.59 4.47 -5.00
N VAL A 26 -1.41 4.94 -5.95
CA VAL A 26 -0.94 5.52 -7.21
C VAL A 26 -0.13 6.80 -6.95
N LEU A 27 -0.62 7.69 -6.09
CA LEU A 27 0.10 8.92 -5.73
C LEU A 27 1.46 8.60 -5.11
N VAL A 28 1.51 7.68 -4.13
CA VAL A 28 2.76 7.26 -3.49
C VAL A 28 3.73 6.70 -4.53
N ILE A 29 3.28 5.84 -5.43
CA ILE A 29 4.13 5.26 -6.49
C ILE A 29 4.67 6.37 -7.39
N VAL A 30 3.81 7.26 -7.90
CA VAL A 30 4.22 8.33 -8.83
C VAL A 30 5.22 9.28 -8.16
N PHE A 31 4.95 9.75 -6.95
CA PHE A 31 5.88 10.63 -6.23
C PHE A 31 7.20 9.93 -5.90
N SER A 32 7.16 8.65 -5.53
CA SER A 32 8.38 7.89 -5.21
C SER A 32 9.23 7.64 -6.46
N ILE A 33 8.62 7.39 -7.62
CA ILE A 33 9.34 7.27 -8.89
C ILE A 33 10.02 8.59 -9.25
N LEU A 34 9.31 9.71 -9.15
CA LEU A 34 9.89 11.04 -9.42
C LEU A 34 11.06 11.33 -8.47
N ALA A 35 10.89 11.07 -7.17
CA ALA A 35 11.93 11.28 -6.18
C ALA A 35 13.14 10.36 -6.37
N LEU A 36 12.92 9.11 -6.79
CA LEU A 36 13.98 8.18 -7.18
C LEU A 36 14.80 8.74 -8.34
N LEU A 37 14.15 9.28 -9.37
CA LEU A 37 14.86 9.92 -10.49
C LEU A 37 15.73 11.10 -10.03
N PHE A 38 15.22 11.94 -9.12
CA PHE A 38 16.01 13.03 -8.55
C PHE A 38 17.20 12.54 -7.73
N SER A 39 17.02 11.50 -6.92
CA SER A 39 18.11 10.88 -6.15
C SER A 39 19.20 10.30 -7.05
N LEU A 40 18.83 9.68 -8.18
CA LEU A 40 19.80 9.18 -9.15
C LEU A 40 20.59 10.32 -9.82
N ILE A 41 19.94 11.46 -10.10
CA ILE A 41 20.59 12.65 -10.67
C ILE A 41 21.57 13.27 -9.65
N SER A 42 21.21 13.31 -8.36
CA SER A 42 22.07 13.84 -7.30
C SER A 42 23.11 12.84 -6.79
N MET A 43 23.14 11.61 -7.34
CA MET A 43 23.97 10.50 -6.86
C MET A 43 23.78 10.18 -5.36
N ASP A 44 22.61 10.49 -4.81
CA ASP A 44 22.27 10.17 -3.42
C ASP A 44 21.68 8.76 -3.35
N LEU A 45 22.56 7.77 -3.19
CA LEU A 45 22.20 6.36 -3.19
C LEU A 45 21.35 5.97 -1.97
N VAL A 46 21.54 6.61 -0.82
CA VAL A 46 20.78 6.32 0.41
C VAL A 46 19.32 6.71 0.21
N SER A 47 19.07 7.92 -0.30
CA SER A 47 17.71 8.34 -0.68
C SER A 47 17.11 7.47 -1.78
N GLY A 48 17.94 6.95 -2.69
CA GLY A 48 17.48 6.06 -3.76
C GLY A 48 16.88 4.76 -3.22
N VAL A 49 17.54 4.15 -2.21
CA VAL A 49 17.00 2.96 -1.54
C VAL A 49 15.67 3.27 -0.83
N TYR A 50 15.57 4.45 -0.19
CA TYR A 50 14.33 4.89 0.44
C TYR A 50 13.16 4.96 -0.54
N PHE A 51 13.37 5.57 -1.71
CA PHE A 51 12.31 5.69 -2.72
C PHE A 51 11.93 4.36 -3.36
N VAL A 52 12.88 3.44 -3.56
CA VAL A 52 12.57 2.07 -3.99
C VAL A 52 11.67 1.37 -2.97
N ALA A 53 11.98 1.51 -1.68
CA ALA A 53 11.18 0.92 -0.62
C ALA A 53 9.75 1.49 -0.58
N LEU A 54 9.59 2.80 -0.79
CA LEU A 54 8.27 3.43 -0.90
C LEU A 54 7.48 2.97 -2.13
N ILE A 55 8.13 2.72 -3.27
CA ILE A 55 7.48 2.13 -4.45
C ILE A 55 6.92 0.75 -4.12
N ILE A 56 7.72 -0.10 -3.46
CA ILE A 56 7.29 -1.45 -3.02
C ILE A 56 6.11 -1.36 -2.05
N ALA A 57 6.15 -0.43 -1.09
CA ALA A 57 5.05 -0.19 -0.17
C ALA A 57 3.78 0.28 -0.92
N GLY A 58 3.91 1.21 -1.86
CA GLY A 58 2.80 1.69 -2.70
C GLY A 58 2.15 0.58 -3.53
N ILE A 59 2.96 -0.28 -4.17
CA ILE A 59 2.46 -1.46 -4.92
C ILE A 59 1.74 -2.42 -3.97
N SER A 60 2.32 -2.68 -2.80
CA SER A 60 1.73 -3.59 -1.81
C SER A 60 0.40 -3.07 -1.28
N PHE A 61 0.26 -1.75 -1.12
CA PHE A 61 -0.98 -1.09 -0.70
C PHE A 61 -2.09 -1.14 -1.76
N TYR A 62 -1.74 -1.37 -3.03
CA TYR A 62 -2.71 -1.46 -4.11
C TYR A 62 -3.51 -2.78 -4.07
N PHE A 63 -2.92 -3.89 -3.60
CA PHE A 63 -3.56 -5.21 -3.65
C PHE A 63 -4.91 -5.31 -2.93
N PRO A 64 -5.06 -4.83 -1.68
CA PRO A 64 -6.34 -4.90 -0.97
C PRO A 64 -7.49 -4.20 -1.70
N THR A 65 -7.19 -3.24 -2.59
CA THR A 65 -8.21 -2.47 -3.32
C THR A 65 -9.08 -3.32 -4.22
N ASP A 66 -8.55 -4.43 -4.78
CA ASP A 66 -9.33 -5.35 -5.62
C ASP A 66 -10.36 -6.09 -4.78
N ASN A 67 -9.97 -6.64 -3.61
CA ASN A 67 -10.89 -7.31 -2.70
C ASN A 67 -11.97 -6.36 -2.17
N PHE A 68 -11.61 -5.14 -1.76
CA PHE A 68 -12.62 -4.17 -1.32
C PHE A 68 -13.57 -3.75 -2.45
N THR A 69 -13.09 -3.69 -3.70
CA THR A 69 -13.97 -3.46 -4.86
C THR A 69 -14.92 -4.64 -5.06
N ARG A 70 -14.44 -5.87 -4.91
CA ARG A 70 -15.24 -7.09 -5.08
C ARG A 70 -16.38 -7.20 -4.08
N ILE A 71 -16.15 -6.84 -2.81
CA ILE A 71 -17.19 -6.79 -1.76
C ILE A 71 -18.42 -5.99 -2.22
N ALA A 72 -18.21 -4.85 -2.90
CA ALA A 72 -19.30 -4.01 -3.37
C ALA A 72 -20.02 -4.54 -4.62
N THR A 73 -19.47 -5.56 -5.30
CA THR A 73 -19.93 -6.04 -6.61
C THR A 73 -20.34 -7.50 -6.67
N THR A 74 -19.93 -8.33 -5.70
CA THR A 74 -20.28 -9.76 -5.64
C THR A 74 -21.38 -9.97 -4.60
N GLU A 75 -22.34 -10.83 -4.89
CA GLU A 75 -23.37 -11.25 -3.94
C GLU A 75 -22.95 -12.52 -3.18
N LYS A 76 -23.30 -12.62 -1.89
CA LYS A 76 -23.16 -13.84 -1.05
C LYS A 76 -21.72 -14.31 -0.78
N SER A 77 -20.72 -13.46 -0.99
CA SER A 77 -19.31 -13.78 -0.68
C SER A 77 -18.60 -12.61 0.03
N ASP A 78 -19.37 -11.64 0.52
CA ASP A 78 -18.90 -10.33 0.94
C ASP A 78 -17.99 -10.47 2.17
N ILE A 79 -18.34 -11.32 3.14
CA ILE A 79 -17.48 -11.64 4.30
C ILE A 79 -16.17 -12.29 3.88
N LYS A 80 -16.17 -13.18 2.90
CA LYS A 80 -14.94 -13.87 2.45
C LYS A 80 -13.98 -12.88 1.77
N GLU A 81 -14.50 -12.02 0.91
CA GLU A 81 -13.72 -10.96 0.26
C GLU A 81 -13.23 -9.93 1.28
N LEU A 82 -14.04 -9.62 2.31
CA LEU A 82 -13.63 -8.76 3.43
C LEU A 82 -12.46 -9.35 4.21
N ILE A 83 -12.53 -10.63 4.59
CA ILE A 83 -11.45 -11.33 5.29
C ILE A 83 -10.17 -11.36 4.42
N GLN A 84 -10.31 -11.60 3.12
CA GLN A 84 -9.18 -11.58 2.20
C GLN A 84 -8.56 -10.18 2.08
N GLY A 85 -9.38 -9.13 1.97
CA GLY A 85 -8.93 -7.74 1.96
C GLY A 85 -8.18 -7.37 3.24
N PHE A 86 -8.66 -7.79 4.42
CA PHE A 86 -7.96 -7.61 5.68
C PHE A 86 -6.64 -8.37 5.76
N LYS A 87 -6.59 -9.61 5.25
CA LYS A 87 -5.36 -10.40 5.19
C LYS A 87 -4.30 -9.72 4.32
N GLU A 88 -4.69 -9.16 3.19
CA GLU A 88 -3.78 -8.40 2.32
C GLU A 88 -3.34 -7.09 2.95
N LEU A 89 -4.25 -6.38 3.64
CA LEU A 89 -3.90 -5.17 4.38
C LEU A 89 -2.91 -5.48 5.51
N PHE A 90 -3.09 -6.59 6.21
CA PHE A 90 -2.15 -7.06 7.23
C PHE A 90 -0.77 -7.39 6.62
N ASN A 91 -0.76 -8.07 5.47
CA ASN A 91 0.49 -8.33 4.74
C ASN A 91 1.19 -7.04 4.29
N PHE A 92 0.43 -6.04 3.83
CA PHE A 92 0.96 -4.72 3.54
C PHE A 92 1.65 -4.11 4.77
N TRP A 93 1.01 -4.14 5.95
CA TRP A 93 1.62 -3.63 7.18
C TRP A 93 2.89 -4.39 7.57
N ASN A 94 2.95 -5.71 7.37
CA ASN A 94 4.18 -6.48 7.57
C ASN A 94 5.30 -6.01 6.64
N ILE A 95 4.99 -5.75 5.36
CA ILE A 95 5.96 -5.19 4.40
C ILE A 95 6.43 -3.81 4.85
N VAL A 96 5.52 -2.94 5.29
CA VAL A 96 5.87 -1.61 5.81
C VAL A 96 6.79 -1.72 7.03
N ILE A 97 6.52 -2.61 7.98
CA ILE A 97 7.37 -2.82 9.15
C ILE A 97 8.78 -3.25 8.73
N VAL A 98 8.89 -4.23 7.82
CA VAL A 98 10.18 -4.69 7.31
C VAL A 98 10.93 -3.57 6.61
N VAL A 99 10.24 -2.80 5.75
CA VAL A 99 10.81 -1.62 5.07
C VAL A 99 11.33 -0.61 6.08
N VAL A 100 10.54 -0.23 7.08
CA VAL A 100 10.93 0.73 8.11
C VAL A 100 12.17 0.25 8.88
N VAL A 101 12.20 -1.02 9.28
CA VAL A 101 13.36 -1.60 9.98
C VAL A 101 14.63 -1.54 9.11
N VAL A 102 14.53 -1.90 7.83
CA VAL A 102 15.67 -1.85 6.90
C VAL A 102 16.16 -0.41 6.73
N LEU A 103 15.25 0.55 6.57
CA LEU A 103 15.61 1.97 6.42
C LEU A 103 16.29 2.52 7.67
N LEU A 104 15.78 2.18 8.86
CA LEU A 104 16.42 2.57 10.13
C LEU A 104 17.84 1.99 10.25
N VAL A 105 18.05 0.74 9.83
CA VAL A 105 19.40 0.14 9.82
C VAL A 105 20.33 0.89 8.85
N ILE A 106 19.87 1.24 7.65
CA ILE A 106 20.66 2.01 6.68
C ILE A 106 21.04 3.37 7.25
N GLU A 107 20.09 4.10 7.84
CA GLU A 107 20.35 5.40 8.46
C GLU A 107 21.35 5.31 9.61
N LEU A 108 21.25 4.27 10.45
CA LEU A 108 22.21 4.04 11.54
C LEU A 108 23.63 3.77 11.01
N LEU A 109 23.76 2.99 9.94
CA LEU A 109 25.06 2.71 9.31
C LEU A 109 25.66 3.95 8.66
N ALA A 110 24.85 4.77 7.99
CA ALA A 110 25.27 6.05 7.43
C ALA A 110 25.72 7.03 8.52
N PHE A 111 24.94 7.13 9.61
CA PHE A 111 25.31 7.96 10.77
C PHE A 111 26.62 7.51 11.43
N ALA A 112 26.88 6.20 11.47
CA ALA A 112 28.12 5.64 11.99
C ALA A 112 29.32 5.82 11.04
N GLY A 113 29.14 6.36 9.83
CA GLY A 113 30.18 6.54 8.81
C GLY A 113 30.62 5.23 8.15
N VAL A 114 29.77 4.19 8.19
CA VAL A 114 30.01 2.90 7.52
C VAL A 114 29.55 2.94 6.06
N LEU A 115 28.52 3.75 5.77
CA LEU A 115 27.99 4.07 4.44
C LEU A 115 28.16 5.56 4.17
#